data_AF-A0A9D1R9D2-F1
#
_entry.id   AF-A0A9D1R9D2-F1
#
_cell.length_a   1.000
_cell.length_b   1.000
_cell.length_c   1.000
_cell.angle_alpha   90.00
_cell.angle_beta   90.00
_cell.angle_gamma   90.00
#
_symmetry.space_group_name_H-M   'P 1'
#
loop_
_entity.id
_entity.type
_entity.pdbx_description
1 polymer ?
#
loop_
_entity_poly.entity_id
_entity_poly.type
_entity_poly.pdbx_seq_one_letter_code
_entity_poly.pdbx_strand_id
1 'polypeptide(L)'
;MKKKKGSIVPVILLAVLIIAVAAGFAGWFLYNYLEDRKGQETADRIREEISGEEEDSKEDGQDQTGTDDGETTGSTDRSQSSPQDPADGTGVSQDYIFPDSASRYLTDVDVVGMSIQEINYGKNEIYARHGRKFKSQELTDYFSSKSWYQGLYEPDDFDANYTYLLNEYEKRNAEFLNEKEHQLDSQGYITDAD
;
A
#
# COMPACT_ATOMS: atom_id res chain seq x y z
N MET A 1 -18.38 -43.99 -48.98
CA MET A 1 -18.03 -43.60 -47.58
C MET A 1 -17.07 -42.42 -47.63
N LYS A 2 -17.47 -41.22 -47.17
CA LYS A 2 -16.59 -40.04 -47.11
C LYS A 2 -16.15 -39.83 -45.65
N LYS A 3 -14.87 -40.01 -45.34
CA LYS A 3 -14.32 -39.71 -44.00
C LYS A 3 -14.07 -38.20 -43.90
N LYS A 4 -14.75 -37.54 -42.95
CA LYS A 4 -14.54 -36.12 -42.59
C LYS A 4 -13.17 -36.02 -41.90
N LYS A 5 -12.21 -35.29 -42.48
CA LYS A 5 -10.97 -34.90 -41.77
C LYS A 5 -11.34 -33.79 -40.78
N GLY A 6 -11.12 -34.01 -39.49
CA GLY A 6 -11.23 -32.95 -38.48
C GLY A 6 -10.20 -31.86 -38.74
N SER A 7 -10.61 -30.60 -38.63
CA SER A 7 -9.76 -29.44 -38.90
C SER A 7 -8.84 -29.22 -37.69
N ILE A 8 -7.53 -29.39 -37.88
CA ILE A 8 -6.49 -29.25 -36.84
C ILE A 8 -6.16 -27.76 -36.56
N VAL A 9 -6.49 -26.89 -37.51
CA VAL A 9 -6.23 -25.44 -37.49
C VAL A 9 -6.80 -24.71 -36.25
N PRO A 10 -8.06 -24.92 -35.82
CA PRO A 10 -8.59 -24.24 -34.63
C PRO A 10 -7.93 -24.69 -33.32
N VAL A 11 -7.40 -25.91 -33.22
CA VAL A 11 -6.79 -26.44 -31.98
C VAL A 11 -5.40 -25.83 -31.75
N ILE A 12 -4.63 -25.60 -32.83
CA ILE A 12 -3.30 -24.98 -32.73
C ILE A 12 -3.41 -23.49 -32.32
N LEU A 13 -4.40 -22.76 -32.84
CA LEU A 13 -4.62 -21.35 -32.48
C LEU A 13 -4.99 -21.19 -30.99
N LEU A 14 -5.79 -22.10 -30.45
CA LEU A 14 -6.17 -22.10 -29.03
C LEU A 14 -4.97 -22.40 -28.12
N ALA A 15 -4.08 -23.31 -28.50
CA ALA A 15 -2.87 -23.63 -27.73
C ALA A 15 -1.83 -22.49 -27.74
N VAL A 16 -1.68 -21.77 -28.86
CA VAL A 16 -0.77 -20.61 -28.95
C VAL A 16 -1.29 -19.42 -28.12
N LEU A 17 -2.62 -19.22 -28.09
CA LEU A 17 -3.24 -18.16 -27.28
C LEU A 17 -2.99 -18.36 -25.77
N ILE A 18 -3.06 -19.59 -25.28
CA ILE A 18 -2.85 -19.91 -23.85
C ILE A 18 -1.37 -19.70 -23.43
N ILE A 19 -0.41 -20.06 -24.30
CA ILE A 19 1.02 -19.87 -24.02
C ILE A 19 1.40 -18.38 -24.03
N ALA A 20 0.80 -17.58 -24.91
CA ALA A 20 1.02 -16.13 -24.96
C ALA A 20 0.49 -15.39 -23.71
N VAL A 21 -0.62 -15.86 -23.11
CA VAL A 21 -1.16 -15.29 -21.86
C VAL A 21 -0.25 -15.63 -20.67
N ALA A 22 0.25 -16.87 -20.56
CA ALA A 22 1.18 -17.24 -19.48
C ALA A 22 2.54 -16.52 -19.59
N ALA A 23 3.07 -16.34 -20.81
CA ALA A 23 4.30 -15.58 -21.04
C ALA A 23 4.10 -14.06 -20.88
N GLY A 24 2.89 -13.54 -21.14
CA GLY A 24 2.54 -12.15 -20.87
C GLY A 24 2.46 -11.86 -19.37
N PHE A 25 1.89 -12.75 -18.57
CA PHE A 25 1.85 -12.62 -17.11
C PHE A 25 3.22 -12.83 -16.46
N ALA A 26 3.97 -13.86 -16.86
CA ALA A 26 5.34 -14.06 -16.36
C ALA A 26 6.31 -12.97 -16.86
N GLY A 27 6.09 -12.45 -18.07
CA GLY A 27 6.88 -11.35 -18.63
C GLY A 27 6.58 -10.01 -17.97
N TRP A 28 5.31 -9.70 -17.65
CA TRP A 28 4.91 -8.49 -16.91
C TRP A 28 5.35 -8.54 -15.44
N PHE A 29 5.26 -9.73 -14.82
CA PHE A 29 5.77 -9.99 -13.47
C PHE A 29 7.30 -9.97 -13.41
N LEU A 30 7.99 -10.55 -14.41
CA LEU A 30 9.46 -10.54 -14.49
C LEU A 30 10.02 -9.17 -14.93
N TYR A 31 9.30 -8.40 -15.76
CA TYR A 31 9.67 -7.04 -16.13
C TYR A 31 9.62 -6.10 -14.92
N ASN A 32 8.59 -6.19 -14.07
CA ASN A 32 8.57 -5.49 -12.78
C ASN A 32 9.65 -6.01 -11.80
N TYR A 33 9.99 -7.30 -11.84
CA TYR A 33 11.01 -7.90 -10.96
C TYR A 33 12.47 -7.59 -11.39
N LEU A 34 12.73 -7.30 -12.67
CA LEU A 34 14.08 -7.04 -13.19
C LEU A 34 14.51 -5.57 -13.09
N GLU A 35 13.59 -4.62 -13.07
CA GLU A 35 13.90 -3.19 -13.02
C GLU A 35 14.45 -2.75 -11.64
N ASP A 36 14.12 -3.49 -10.57
CA ASP A 36 14.50 -3.19 -9.19
C ASP A 36 15.99 -3.48 -8.88
N ARG A 37 16.65 -4.33 -9.69
CA ARG A 37 18.07 -4.68 -9.47
C ARG A 37 19.07 -3.60 -9.89
N LYS A 38 18.67 -2.59 -10.65
CA LYS A 38 19.59 -1.53 -11.10
C LYS A 38 19.64 -0.31 -10.17
N GLY A 39 18.76 -0.23 -9.17
CA GLY A 39 18.68 0.93 -8.26
C GLY A 39 19.73 0.95 -7.16
N GLN A 40 20.25 -0.22 -6.74
CA GLN A 40 21.19 -0.30 -5.61
C GLN A 40 22.65 -0.08 -6.02
N GLU A 41 23.09 -0.57 -7.19
CA GLU A 41 24.50 -0.46 -7.59
C GLU A 41 24.95 0.97 -7.94
N THR A 42 24.03 1.86 -8.33
CA THR A 42 24.30 3.27 -8.62
C THR A 42 24.31 4.14 -7.37
N ALA A 43 23.45 3.86 -6.39
CA ALA A 43 23.39 4.62 -5.14
C ALA A 43 24.65 4.43 -4.29
N ASP A 44 25.17 3.20 -4.23
CA ASP A 44 26.40 2.89 -3.48
C ASP A 44 27.64 3.51 -4.13
N ARG A 45 27.71 3.55 -5.47
CA ARG A 45 28.81 4.22 -6.21
C ARG A 45 28.83 5.74 -6.01
N ILE A 46 27.66 6.38 -6.00
CA ILE A 46 27.55 7.83 -5.79
C ILE A 46 27.93 8.20 -4.34
N ARG A 47 27.61 7.34 -3.36
CA ARG A 47 27.95 7.57 -1.95
C ARG A 47 29.45 7.46 -1.67
N GLU A 48 30.15 6.57 -2.37
CA GLU A 48 31.60 6.39 -2.21
C GLU A 48 32.39 7.58 -2.78
N GLU A 49 31.93 8.15 -3.91
CA GLU A 49 32.55 9.32 -4.57
C GLU A 49 32.37 10.64 -3.78
N ILE A 50 31.28 10.79 -3.01
CA ILE A 50 30.99 12.01 -2.23
C ILE A 50 31.71 12.01 -0.86
N SER A 51 32.15 10.85 -0.37
CA SER A 51 32.74 10.72 0.97
C SER A 51 34.25 11.00 1.06
N GLY A 52 34.90 11.29 -0.07
CA GLY A 52 36.36 11.32 -0.19
C GLY A 52 37.07 12.64 0.08
N GLU A 53 36.39 13.78 0.15
CA GLU A 53 37.06 15.08 0.28
C GLU A 53 36.26 16.02 1.21
N GLU A 54 36.73 16.15 2.46
CA GLU A 54 37.19 17.43 3.06
C GLU A 54 37.25 17.32 4.59
N GLU A 55 38.49 17.35 5.10
CA GLU A 55 38.86 17.59 6.49
C GLU A 55 38.92 19.10 6.79
N ASP A 56 38.64 19.41 8.06
CA ASP A 56 39.24 20.48 8.90
C ASP A 56 38.80 21.95 8.73
N SER A 57 38.08 22.46 9.73
CA SER A 57 38.54 23.61 10.57
C SER A 57 37.57 23.94 11.72
N LYS A 58 38.13 24.54 12.79
CA LYS A 58 37.60 24.76 14.16
C LYS A 58 37.00 26.16 14.41
N GLU A 59 36.46 26.30 15.64
CA GLU A 59 36.16 27.50 16.49
C GLU A 59 34.78 28.15 16.34
N ASP A 60 33.93 28.14 17.39
CA ASP A 60 33.85 29.01 18.60
C ASP A 60 32.75 30.08 18.35
N GLY A 61 31.80 30.44 19.22
CA GLY A 61 31.46 30.18 20.61
C GLY A 61 30.20 31.01 20.96
N GLN A 62 29.73 30.86 22.20
CA GLN A 62 28.76 31.71 22.93
C GLN A 62 27.27 31.74 22.49
N ASP A 63 26.27 31.89 23.35
CA ASP A 63 26.09 31.87 24.81
C ASP A 63 24.60 32.18 25.09
N GLN A 64 24.05 31.61 26.17
CA GLN A 64 22.90 32.12 26.98
C GLN A 64 21.51 32.26 26.31
N THR A 65 20.34 32.05 26.94
CA THR A 65 19.80 32.06 28.31
C THR A 65 18.31 31.59 28.13
N GLY A 66 17.50 31.12 29.07
CA GLY A 66 17.52 31.07 30.52
C GLY A 66 16.16 30.48 30.97
N THR A 67 16.20 29.76 32.08
CA THR A 67 15.11 29.29 32.94
C THR A 67 14.34 30.45 33.60
N ASP A 68 13.04 30.30 33.84
CA ASP A 68 12.44 30.70 35.12
C ASP A 68 11.11 29.98 35.41
N ASP A 69 10.95 29.64 36.69
CA ASP A 69 9.95 28.78 37.32
C ASP A 69 8.93 29.61 38.14
N GLY A 70 7.78 28.99 38.47
CA GLY A 70 6.98 29.28 39.67
C GLY A 70 5.75 30.20 39.49
N GLU A 71 4.59 30.02 40.12
CA GLU A 71 4.24 29.23 41.30
C GLU A 71 2.69 29.13 41.49
N THR A 72 2.24 27.92 41.88
CA THR A 72 1.17 27.46 42.81
C THR A 72 -0.01 28.38 43.21
N THR A 73 -1.26 27.90 43.16
CA THR A 73 -2.12 27.38 44.27
C THR A 73 -3.53 27.13 43.69
N GLY A 74 -4.39 26.16 44.04
CA GLY A 74 -4.45 25.04 44.98
C GLY A 74 -5.90 24.47 44.99
N SER A 75 -6.02 23.19 45.38
CA SER A 75 -7.23 22.42 45.77
C SER A 75 -8.05 21.60 44.75
N THR A 76 -7.66 20.33 44.62
CA THR A 76 -8.39 19.10 45.06
C THR A 76 -9.87 18.91 44.71
N ASP A 77 -10.15 17.97 43.80
CA ASP A 77 -10.90 16.75 44.16
C ASP A 77 -10.52 15.57 43.24
N ARG A 78 -10.44 14.38 43.86
CA ARG A 78 -9.98 13.11 43.32
C ARG A 78 -11.10 12.39 42.58
N SER A 79 -10.86 11.98 41.35
CA SER A 79 -11.35 10.69 40.84
C SER A 79 -10.41 10.14 39.76
N GLN A 80 -9.70 9.09 40.19
CA GLN A 80 -8.92 8.06 39.52
C GLN A 80 -8.55 8.19 38.04
N SER A 81 -7.23 8.19 37.85
CA SER A 81 -6.43 8.15 36.63
C SER A 81 -6.33 6.78 35.97
N SER A 82 -6.23 6.77 34.64
CA SER A 82 -5.19 6.04 33.91
C SER A 82 -4.79 6.85 32.66
N PRO A 83 -3.52 6.77 32.21
CA PRO A 83 -2.81 7.91 31.63
C PRO A 83 -3.24 8.20 30.18
N GLN A 84 -3.65 9.44 29.92
CA GLN A 84 -3.70 10.02 28.58
C GLN A 84 -2.34 10.66 28.30
N ASP A 85 -1.58 10.05 27.39
CA ASP A 85 -0.55 10.78 26.63
C ASP A 85 -1.26 11.65 25.59
N PRO A 86 -0.92 12.96 25.45
CA PRO A 86 -1.49 13.82 24.45
C PRO A 86 -0.68 13.67 23.16
N ALA A 87 -1.06 12.72 22.31
CA ALA A 87 -0.71 12.76 20.89
C ALA A 87 -1.91 13.33 20.13
N ASP A 88 -1.83 14.62 19.85
CA ASP A 88 -2.64 15.32 18.88
C ASP A 88 -2.55 14.60 17.52
N GLY A 89 -3.68 14.10 17.05
CA GLY A 89 -3.78 13.20 15.90
C GLY A 89 -5.21 12.73 15.70
N THR A 90 -6.06 13.67 15.27
CA THR A 90 -7.30 13.48 14.47
C THR A 90 -7.94 12.08 14.51
N GLY A 91 -9.18 12.01 14.98
CA GLY A 91 -10.01 10.79 15.12
C GLY A 91 -10.39 10.04 13.84
N VAL A 92 -9.51 9.99 12.85
CA VAL A 92 -9.63 9.22 11.60
C VAL A 92 -8.99 7.83 11.73
N SER A 93 -8.06 7.64 12.68
CA SER A 93 -7.32 6.37 12.82
C SER A 93 -8.19 5.19 13.24
N GLN A 94 -9.34 5.42 13.89
CA GLN A 94 -10.23 4.34 14.32
C GLN A 94 -11.13 3.80 13.19
N ASP A 95 -11.22 4.50 12.06
CA ASP A 95 -12.12 4.13 10.95
C ASP A 95 -11.43 3.36 9.82
N TYR A 96 -10.09 3.32 9.85
CA TYR A 96 -9.22 2.66 8.89
C TYR A 96 -8.84 1.24 9.34
N ILE A 97 -8.82 0.30 8.39
CA ILE A 97 -8.34 -1.08 8.61
C ILE A 97 -6.82 -1.09 8.81
N PHE A 98 -6.07 -0.33 7.98
CA PHE A 98 -4.61 -0.21 8.10
C PHE A 98 -4.19 1.27 8.16
N PRO A 99 -4.31 1.94 9.32
CA PRO A 99 -4.10 3.39 9.44
C PRO A 99 -2.74 3.86 8.91
N ASP A 100 -1.71 3.06 9.14
CA ASP A 100 -0.28 3.32 8.87
C ASP A 100 0.22 2.73 7.53
N SER A 101 -0.69 2.19 6.70
CA SER A 101 -0.35 1.66 5.36
C SER A 101 0.26 2.68 4.40
N ALA A 102 0.14 3.98 4.70
CA ALA A 102 0.75 5.06 3.94
C ALA A 102 2.18 5.42 4.37
N SER A 103 2.67 4.90 5.51
CA SER A 103 3.94 5.30 6.12
C SER A 103 4.86 4.16 6.55
N ARG A 104 4.39 2.90 6.53
CA ARG A 104 5.23 1.71 6.76
C ARG A 104 4.78 0.52 5.92
N TYR A 105 5.65 -0.47 5.80
CA TYR A 105 5.29 -1.76 5.23
C TYR A 105 4.45 -2.59 6.21
N LEU A 106 3.40 -3.23 5.69
CA LEU A 106 2.64 -4.27 6.37
C LEU A 106 3.42 -5.58 6.36
N THR A 107 3.15 -6.39 7.37
CA THR A 107 3.82 -7.67 7.61
C THR A 107 2.78 -8.75 7.87
N ASP A 108 3.21 -10.02 7.92
CA ASP A 108 2.33 -11.14 8.27
C ASP A 108 1.60 -10.94 9.60
N VAL A 109 2.23 -10.25 10.55
CA VAL A 109 1.64 -9.97 11.88
C VAL A 109 0.45 -9.02 11.77
N ASP A 110 0.48 -8.09 10.81
CA ASP A 110 -0.60 -7.11 10.63
C ASP A 110 -1.88 -7.74 10.06
N VAL A 111 -1.76 -8.88 9.38
CA VAL A 111 -2.88 -9.57 8.70
C VAL A 111 -3.26 -10.90 9.35
N VAL A 112 -2.56 -11.30 10.42
CA VAL A 112 -2.78 -12.60 11.04
C VAL A 112 -4.19 -12.69 11.62
N GLY A 113 -4.93 -13.72 11.23
CA GLY A 113 -6.29 -13.96 11.71
C GLY A 113 -7.36 -13.08 11.08
N MET A 114 -7.00 -12.19 10.15
CA MET A 114 -7.98 -11.46 9.34
C MET A 114 -8.63 -12.40 8.33
N SER A 115 -9.92 -12.17 8.07
CA SER A 115 -10.65 -12.81 6.99
C SER A 115 -10.18 -12.30 5.63
N ILE A 116 -10.44 -13.09 4.59
CA ILE A 116 -10.13 -12.69 3.21
C ILE A 116 -10.89 -11.41 2.80
N GLN A 117 -12.10 -11.20 3.33
CA GLN A 117 -12.87 -9.97 3.11
C GLN A 117 -12.19 -8.76 3.75
N GLU A 118 -11.71 -8.87 5.00
CA GLU A 118 -11.01 -7.76 5.67
C GLU A 118 -9.70 -7.41 4.97
N ILE A 119 -8.96 -8.41 4.45
CA ILE A 119 -7.76 -8.19 3.64
C ILE A 119 -8.12 -7.48 2.34
N ASN A 120 -9.18 -7.91 1.65
CA ASN A 120 -9.66 -7.27 0.43
C ASN A 120 -10.10 -5.82 0.69
N TYR A 121 -10.84 -5.57 1.78
CA TYR A 121 -11.26 -4.23 2.17
C TYR A 121 -10.07 -3.37 2.55
N GLY A 122 -9.08 -3.89 3.26
CA GLY A 122 -7.85 -3.16 3.60
C GLY A 122 -7.03 -2.81 2.36
N LYS A 123 -6.97 -3.69 1.36
CA LYS A 123 -6.35 -3.40 0.06
C LYS A 123 -7.09 -2.27 -0.66
N ASN A 124 -8.42 -2.36 -0.72
CA ASN A 124 -9.24 -1.36 -1.38
C ASN A 124 -9.31 -0.04 -0.59
N GLU A 125 -9.07 -0.04 0.72
CA GLU A 125 -8.95 1.16 1.53
C GLU A 125 -7.79 2.03 1.07
N ILE A 126 -6.63 1.43 0.77
CA ILE A 126 -5.47 2.14 0.21
C ILE A 126 -5.91 2.89 -1.05
N TYR A 127 -6.67 2.26 -1.93
CA TYR A 127 -7.17 2.89 -3.15
C TYR A 127 -8.25 3.95 -2.88
N ALA A 128 -9.15 3.68 -1.92
CA ALA A 128 -10.23 4.56 -1.54
C ALA A 128 -9.72 5.88 -0.94
N ARG A 129 -8.62 5.85 -0.18
CA ARG A 129 -7.96 7.05 0.37
C ARG A 129 -7.52 8.03 -0.73
N HIS A 130 -7.23 7.51 -1.92
CA HIS A 130 -6.87 8.28 -3.12
C HIS A 130 -8.05 8.49 -4.07
N GLY A 131 -9.27 8.16 -3.63
CA GLY A 131 -10.52 8.44 -4.33
C GLY A 131 -10.83 7.51 -5.50
N ARG A 132 -10.32 6.28 -5.52
CA ARG A 132 -10.76 5.26 -6.48
C ARG A 132 -12.22 4.91 -6.26
N LYS A 133 -13.05 5.01 -7.30
CA LYS A 133 -14.41 4.44 -7.32
C LYS A 133 -14.37 2.92 -7.54
N PHE A 134 -15.42 2.22 -7.15
CA PHE A 134 -15.50 0.76 -7.24
C PHE A 134 -16.63 0.32 -8.18
N LYS A 135 -16.39 -0.77 -8.93
CA LYS A 135 -17.43 -1.42 -9.76
C LYS A 135 -18.35 -2.30 -8.91
N SER A 136 -17.79 -2.91 -7.87
CA SER A 136 -18.52 -3.67 -6.85
C SER A 136 -19.45 -2.76 -6.04
N GLN A 137 -20.72 -3.16 -5.92
CA GLN A 137 -21.68 -2.46 -5.06
C GLN A 137 -21.32 -2.66 -3.59
N GLU A 138 -20.83 -3.83 -3.20
CA GLU A 138 -20.37 -4.11 -1.84
C GLU A 138 -19.30 -3.11 -1.39
N LEU A 139 -18.23 -2.94 -2.19
CA LEU A 139 -17.17 -1.99 -1.89
C LEU A 139 -17.66 -0.54 -1.97
N THR A 140 -18.54 -0.24 -2.94
CA THR A 140 -19.14 1.10 -3.06
C THR A 140 -19.93 1.46 -1.81
N ASP A 141 -20.78 0.56 -1.32
CA ASP A 141 -21.59 0.76 -0.12
C ASP A 141 -20.70 0.90 1.12
N TYR A 142 -19.70 0.04 1.26
CA TYR A 142 -18.76 0.08 2.36
C TYR A 142 -18.02 1.43 2.43
N PHE A 143 -17.35 1.84 1.35
CA PHE A 143 -16.56 3.07 1.36
C PHE A 143 -17.41 4.33 1.34
N SER A 144 -18.59 4.32 0.69
CA SER A 144 -19.51 5.47 0.74
C SER A 144 -20.07 5.74 2.14
N SER A 145 -20.01 4.77 3.05
CA SER A 145 -20.35 4.97 4.46
C SER A 145 -19.24 5.67 5.26
N LYS A 146 -18.02 5.75 4.72
CA LYS A 146 -16.86 6.35 5.40
C LYS A 146 -16.83 7.85 5.17
N SER A 147 -16.77 8.61 6.26
CA SER A 147 -16.79 10.08 6.22
C SER A 147 -15.59 10.69 5.47
N TRP A 148 -14.47 9.97 5.42
CA TRP A 148 -13.23 10.39 4.75
C TRP A 148 -13.19 10.04 3.26
N TYR A 149 -14.08 9.18 2.76
CA TYR A 149 -14.01 8.69 1.40
C TYR A 149 -14.68 9.68 0.43
N GLN A 150 -13.98 9.95 -0.67
CA GLN A 150 -14.49 10.74 -1.78
C GLN A 150 -14.11 10.07 -3.10
N GLY A 151 -15.09 9.58 -3.86
CA GLY A 151 -14.84 8.98 -5.18
C GLY A 151 -14.51 10.04 -6.24
N LEU A 152 -13.24 10.13 -6.64
CA LEU A 152 -12.69 11.11 -7.58
C LEU A 152 -12.39 10.51 -8.96
N TYR A 153 -11.85 9.29 -8.99
CA TYR A 153 -11.35 8.64 -10.19
C TYR A 153 -12.19 7.40 -10.52
N GLU A 154 -12.57 7.24 -11.78
CA GLU A 154 -13.11 5.96 -12.26
C GLU A 154 -12.01 4.88 -12.14
N PRO A 155 -12.38 3.59 -12.00
CA PRO A 155 -11.41 2.50 -11.80
C PRO A 155 -10.29 2.50 -12.83
N ASP A 156 -10.64 2.61 -14.12
CA ASP A 156 -9.68 2.55 -15.22
C ASP A 156 -8.75 3.79 -15.23
N ASP A 157 -9.26 4.97 -14.85
CA ASP A 157 -8.48 6.21 -14.74
C ASP A 157 -7.50 6.16 -13.56
N PHE A 158 -7.95 5.59 -12.43
CA PHE A 158 -7.11 5.38 -11.27
C PHE A 158 -5.95 4.43 -11.60
N ASP A 159 -6.28 3.28 -12.21
CA ASP A 159 -5.32 2.24 -12.57
C ASP A 159 -4.27 2.79 -13.56
N ALA A 160 -4.67 3.66 -14.49
CA ALA A 160 -3.76 4.34 -15.42
C ALA A 160 -2.78 5.32 -14.72
N ASN A 161 -3.14 5.85 -13.54
CA ASN A 161 -2.34 6.79 -12.77
C ASN A 161 -1.77 6.18 -11.48
N TYR A 162 -1.89 4.87 -11.30
CA TYR A 162 -1.55 4.13 -10.08
C TYR A 162 -0.18 4.51 -9.51
N THR A 163 0.85 4.55 -10.36
CA THR A 163 2.23 4.85 -9.97
C THR A 163 2.41 6.27 -9.41
N TYR A 164 1.58 7.21 -9.81
CA TYR A 164 1.65 8.62 -9.40
C TYR A 164 0.73 8.93 -8.22
N LEU A 165 -0.39 8.19 -8.09
CA LEU A 165 -1.37 8.40 -7.01
C LEU A 165 -0.90 7.78 -5.70
N LEU A 166 -0.31 6.57 -5.76
CA LEU A 166 0.17 5.88 -4.56
C LEU A 166 1.65 6.16 -4.31
N ASN A 167 2.02 6.20 -3.05
CA ASN A 167 3.42 6.18 -2.64
C ASN A 167 3.98 4.76 -2.59
N GLU A 168 5.29 4.62 -2.35
CA GLU A 168 5.98 3.32 -2.36
C GLU A 168 5.50 2.35 -1.26
N TYR A 169 5.12 2.84 -0.08
CA TYR A 169 4.54 1.98 0.97
C TYR A 169 3.18 1.45 0.54
N GLU A 170 2.34 2.31 -0.01
CA GLU A 170 0.98 1.96 -0.42
C GLU A 170 0.97 0.94 -1.55
N LYS A 171 1.84 1.10 -2.56
CA LYS A 171 2.01 0.11 -3.64
C LYS A 171 2.41 -1.24 -3.08
N ARG A 172 3.47 -1.27 -2.27
CA ARG A 172 4.00 -2.50 -1.70
C ARG A 172 3.01 -3.20 -0.78
N ASN A 173 2.24 -2.42 -0.02
CA ASN A 173 1.21 -2.93 0.88
C ASN A 173 -0.01 -3.46 0.13
N ALA A 174 -0.44 -2.78 -0.93
CA ALA A 174 -1.52 -3.27 -1.78
C ALA A 174 -1.16 -4.59 -2.47
N GLU A 175 0.09 -4.72 -2.95
CA GLU A 175 0.64 -5.97 -3.46
C GLU A 175 0.68 -7.08 -2.39
N PHE A 176 1.22 -6.77 -1.21
CA PHE A 176 1.27 -7.70 -0.09
C PHE A 176 -0.13 -8.22 0.30
N LEU A 177 -1.12 -7.33 0.39
CA LEU A 177 -2.50 -7.71 0.72
C LEU A 177 -3.12 -8.55 -0.42
N ASN A 178 -2.83 -8.23 -1.68
CA ASN A 178 -3.26 -9.04 -2.81
C ASN A 178 -2.66 -10.46 -2.76
N GLU A 179 -1.37 -10.59 -2.44
CA GLU A 179 -0.73 -11.90 -2.25
C GLU A 179 -1.38 -12.68 -1.10
N LYS A 180 -1.69 -12.01 0.01
CA LYS A 180 -2.33 -12.64 1.18
C LYS A 180 -3.73 -13.15 0.88
N GLU A 181 -4.50 -12.38 0.12
CA GLU A 181 -5.81 -12.78 -0.38
C GLU A 181 -5.71 -14.08 -1.20
N HIS A 182 -4.76 -14.13 -2.15
CA HIS A 182 -4.56 -15.30 -3.02
C HIS A 182 -3.94 -16.52 -2.31
N GLN A 183 -3.26 -16.31 -1.18
CA GLN A 183 -2.78 -17.39 -0.30
C GLN A 183 -3.93 -18.05 0.48
N LEU A 184 -4.95 -17.26 0.86
CA LEU A 184 -6.12 -17.76 1.58
C LEU A 184 -7.13 -18.44 0.65
N ASP A 185 -7.36 -17.85 -0.52
CA ASP A 185 -8.14 -18.46 -1.60
C ASP A 185 -7.49 -18.15 -2.94
N SER A 186 -7.23 -19.17 -3.75
CA SER A 186 -6.59 -19.00 -5.07
C SER A 186 -7.33 -18.07 -6.04
N GLN A 187 -8.63 -17.85 -5.85
CA GLN A 187 -9.42 -16.91 -6.65
C GLN A 187 -9.46 -15.49 -6.06
N GLY A 188 -8.87 -15.30 -4.88
CA GLY A 188 -9.02 -14.09 -4.09
C GLY A 188 -10.44 -13.96 -3.49
N TYR A 189 -10.78 -12.77 -3.03
CA TYR A 189 -12.11 -12.42 -2.58
C TYR A 189 -12.98 -12.11 -3.79
N ILE A 190 -14.06 -12.88 -3.95
CA ILE A 190 -15.04 -12.67 -5.02
C ILE A 190 -16.03 -11.61 -4.58
N THR A 191 -16.01 -10.47 -5.26
CA THR A 191 -17.01 -9.42 -5.08
C THR A 191 -18.20 -9.65 -6.01
N ASP A 192 -19.22 -8.80 -5.90
CA ASP A 192 -20.39 -8.81 -6.79
C ASP A 192 -20.08 -8.34 -8.23
N ALA A 193 -18.84 -7.93 -8.53
CA ALA A 193 -18.40 -7.49 -9.85
C ALA A 193 -17.57 -8.52 -10.63
N ASP A 194 -17.19 -9.65 -10.01
CA ASP A 194 -16.27 -10.67 -10.55
C ASP A 194 -16.98 -11.87 -11.21
#